data_AF-A0A1Y1UYG2-F1
#
_entry.id   AF-A0A1Y1UYG2-F1
#
_cell.length_a   1.000
_cell.length_b   1.000
_cell.length_c   1.000
_cell.angle_alpha   90.00
_cell.angle_beta   90.00
_cell.angle_gamma   90.00
#
_symmetry.space_group_name_H-M   'P 1'
#
loop_
_entity.id
_entity.type
_entity.pdbx_description
1 polymer ?
#
loop_
_entity_poly.entity_id
_entity_poly.type
_entity_poly.pdbx_seq_one_letter_code
_entity_poly.pdbx_strand_id
1 'polypeptide(L)'
;IGICELNNLRIYAFPNIYYLMPVIDGYQDPIQFNFDSIEVKINDCNSKQIKIKDRYGVPECKNPVCDERCLVGINAECVYNPMAKNNNTFNICHCFPGYQGEYCEEKVFIDFSPLRKIIKKVVIVTLLILATYIIFIALNYKNQIINDIGYLKLIFMAVGLEFYFISNFFSAFTDYFGASIQLLMKHVGLSLFLTIFYLMVILNYELGQSIYDNKSYTQFNINKMTEMSDCDTETEIRINNNYSNYNRGSIDSGYQYEFKPKRSINIRSTLIEVKKVELSLSKVEEEKSEFSGVNELIIKKMRKVKSLYLEAIFFYIIYISSIIIIIISNIKTDDNPVKDDIGKWFYKSPLENYDFLCNSLEFLFLLIIRIKSNKLFNFNEIFKYTKFISYSTLIGLFLGPLINVIYHKYI
;
A
#
# COMPACT_ATOMS: atom_id res chain seq x y z
N ILE A 1 -56.78 53.99 -20.03
CA ILE A 1 -55.37 53.55 -20.02
C ILE A 1 -55.24 52.47 -21.07
N GLY A 2 -54.49 52.71 -22.15
CA GLY A 2 -54.14 51.69 -23.13
C GLY A 2 -52.74 51.18 -22.84
N ILE A 3 -52.53 49.87 -22.88
CA ILE A 3 -51.21 49.25 -22.72
C ILE A 3 -50.77 48.79 -24.12
N CYS A 4 -49.60 49.24 -24.56
CA CYS A 4 -48.98 48.80 -25.81
C CYS A 4 -47.75 47.97 -25.49
N GLU A 5 -47.80 46.67 -25.79
CA GLU A 5 -46.69 45.75 -25.61
C GLU A 5 -45.97 45.50 -26.94
N LEU A 6 -44.70 45.91 -27.03
CA LEU A 6 -43.89 45.78 -28.24
C LEU A 6 -43.09 44.47 -28.25
N ASN A 7 -43.75 43.34 -28.01
CA ASN A 7 -43.11 42.02 -27.86
C ASN A 7 -42.34 41.54 -29.11
N ASN A 8 -42.60 42.16 -30.27
CA ASN A 8 -41.97 41.83 -31.55
C ASN A 8 -41.10 42.95 -32.12
N LEU A 9 -40.83 44.03 -31.36
CA LEU A 9 -39.94 45.09 -31.83
C LEU A 9 -38.51 44.56 -31.96
N ARG A 10 -37.93 44.67 -33.15
CA ARG A 10 -36.54 44.30 -33.44
C ARG A 10 -35.81 45.48 -34.05
N ILE A 11 -34.63 45.79 -33.54
CA ILE A 11 -33.79 46.89 -34.00
C ILE A 11 -32.56 46.29 -34.66
N TYR A 12 -32.33 46.65 -35.93
CA TYR A 12 -31.16 46.25 -36.70
C TYR A 12 -30.37 47.51 -37.06
N ALA A 13 -29.19 47.68 -36.47
CA ALA A 13 -28.36 48.86 -36.69
C ALA A 13 -26.86 48.52 -36.52
N PHE A 14 -25.99 49.48 -36.85
CA PHE A 14 -24.55 49.34 -36.61
C PHE A 14 -24.24 49.40 -35.11
N PRO A 15 -23.14 48.81 -34.62
CA PRO A 15 -22.76 48.92 -33.22
C PRO A 15 -22.56 50.38 -32.79
N ASN A 16 -23.49 50.89 -31.98
CA ASN A 16 -23.47 52.25 -31.45
C ASN A 16 -24.54 52.40 -30.35
N ILE A 17 -24.57 53.58 -29.73
CA ILE A 17 -25.66 54.01 -28.84
C ILE A 17 -26.67 54.80 -29.67
N TYR A 18 -27.93 54.41 -29.60
CA TYR A 18 -29.06 55.05 -30.28
C TYR A 18 -30.05 55.58 -29.25
N TYR A 19 -30.67 56.71 -29.55
CA TYR A 19 -31.75 57.28 -28.73
C TYR A 19 -33.04 57.22 -29.53
N LEU A 20 -33.98 56.38 -29.10
CA LEU A 20 -35.28 56.26 -29.74
C LEU A 20 -36.25 57.27 -29.14
N MET A 21 -36.89 58.04 -30.01
CA MET A 21 -37.92 59.01 -29.65
C MET A 21 -39.25 58.51 -30.23
N PRO A 22 -40.20 58.05 -29.41
CA PRO A 22 -41.49 57.62 -29.92
C PRO A 22 -42.29 58.81 -30.43
N VAL A 23 -42.96 58.62 -31.57
CA VAL A 23 -43.92 59.58 -32.13
C VAL A 23 -45.23 58.82 -32.35
N ILE A 24 -46.34 59.38 -31.86
CA ILE A 24 -47.68 58.82 -32.08
C ILE A 24 -48.32 59.64 -33.20
N ASP A 25 -48.41 59.02 -34.37
CA ASP A 25 -49.09 59.61 -35.52
C ASP A 25 -50.62 59.49 -35.38
N GLY A 26 -51.35 60.48 -35.87
CA GLY A 26 -52.83 60.46 -35.92
C GLY A 26 -53.54 61.07 -34.71
N TYR A 27 -52.81 61.72 -33.79
CA TYR A 27 -53.37 62.55 -32.73
C TYR A 27 -53.10 64.03 -33.03
N GLN A 28 -54.10 64.91 -32.87
CA GLN A 28 -53.94 66.36 -33.16
C GLN A 28 -53.24 67.12 -32.02
N ASP A 29 -53.31 66.58 -30.80
CA ASP A 29 -52.67 67.17 -29.63
C ASP A 29 -51.31 66.53 -29.36
N PRO A 30 -50.31 67.32 -28.89
CA PRO A 30 -49.01 66.78 -28.52
C PRO A 30 -49.15 65.84 -27.32
N ILE A 31 -48.86 64.55 -27.52
CA ILE A 31 -48.80 63.58 -26.43
C ILE A 31 -47.44 63.73 -25.74
N GLN A 32 -47.47 64.15 -24.48
CA GLN A 32 -46.27 64.20 -23.64
C GLN A 32 -45.95 62.79 -23.12
N PHE A 33 -44.76 62.28 -23.46
CA PHE A 33 -44.23 61.08 -22.85
C PHE A 33 -43.57 61.45 -21.51
N ASN A 34 -43.71 60.59 -20.50
CA ASN A 34 -43.03 60.76 -19.21
C ASN A 34 -41.55 60.34 -19.26
N PHE A 35 -40.95 60.29 -20.45
CA PHE A 35 -39.55 59.95 -20.69
C PHE A 35 -39.08 60.67 -21.96
N ASP A 36 -37.81 61.10 -21.97
CA ASP A 36 -37.27 61.91 -23.07
C ASP A 36 -36.89 61.05 -24.29
N SER A 37 -36.12 59.98 -24.06
CA SER A 37 -35.71 59.04 -25.09
C SER A 37 -35.38 57.68 -24.47
N ILE A 38 -35.47 56.63 -25.28
CA ILE A 38 -35.07 55.28 -24.90
C ILE A 38 -33.65 55.05 -25.44
N GLU A 39 -32.67 54.95 -24.55
CA GLU A 39 -31.31 54.60 -24.92
C GLU A 39 -31.21 53.11 -25.27
N VAL A 40 -30.75 52.82 -26.48
CA VAL A 40 -30.53 51.47 -26.99
C VAL A 40 -29.08 51.34 -27.43
N LYS A 41 -28.33 50.49 -26.72
CA LYS A 41 -26.95 50.14 -27.08
C LYS A 41 -26.93 48.89 -27.94
N ILE A 42 -26.48 49.05 -29.18
CA ILE A 42 -26.20 47.93 -30.09
C ILE A 42 -24.72 47.56 -29.91
N ASN A 43 -24.47 46.38 -29.35
CA ASN A 43 -23.12 45.86 -29.19
C ASN A 43 -22.58 45.31 -30.52
N ASP A 44 -21.25 45.29 -30.69
CA ASP A 44 -20.64 44.57 -31.80
C ASP A 44 -20.70 43.05 -31.58
N CYS A 45 -20.43 42.27 -32.62
CA CYS A 45 -20.37 40.82 -32.52
C CYS A 45 -19.33 40.38 -31.48
N ASN A 46 -19.68 39.35 -30.71
CA ASN A 46 -18.70 38.72 -29.83
C ASN A 46 -17.53 38.16 -30.67
N SER A 47 -16.34 38.05 -30.07
CA SER A 47 -15.17 37.48 -30.76
C SER A 47 -15.37 36.05 -31.29
N LYS A 48 -16.38 35.34 -30.78
CA LYS A 48 -16.78 33.99 -31.22
C LYS A 48 -17.85 33.97 -32.32
N GLN A 49 -18.39 35.13 -32.69
CA GLN A 49 -19.47 35.27 -33.67
C GLN A 49 -18.95 35.82 -34.99
N ILE A 50 -19.67 35.47 -36.06
CA ILE A 50 -19.35 35.86 -37.43
C ILE A 50 -20.16 37.09 -37.78
N LYS A 51 -19.48 38.16 -38.18
CA LYS A 51 -20.10 39.40 -38.65
C LYS A 51 -20.43 39.28 -40.14
N ILE A 52 -21.70 39.04 -40.47
CA ILE A 52 -22.19 38.90 -41.85
C ILE A 52 -23.00 40.14 -42.18
N LYS A 53 -22.76 40.78 -43.32
CA LYS A 53 -23.59 41.92 -43.75
C LYS A 53 -24.87 41.40 -44.40
N ASP A 54 -26.01 41.95 -43.99
CA ASP A 54 -27.28 41.69 -44.67
C ASP A 54 -27.34 42.42 -46.03
N ARG A 55 -28.48 42.30 -46.73
CA ARG A 55 -28.72 42.96 -48.02
C ARG A 55 -28.69 44.49 -47.97
N TYR A 56 -28.78 45.08 -46.77
CA TYR A 56 -28.76 46.53 -46.52
C TYR A 56 -27.40 47.01 -45.98
N GLY A 57 -26.42 46.10 -45.84
CA GLY A 57 -25.10 46.40 -45.30
C GLY A 57 -25.03 46.45 -43.77
N VAL A 58 -26.13 46.14 -43.06
CA VAL A 58 -26.18 46.09 -41.60
C VAL A 58 -25.50 44.79 -41.14
N PRO A 59 -24.56 44.86 -40.17
CA PRO A 59 -23.91 43.68 -39.65
C PRO A 59 -24.86 42.83 -38.80
N GLU A 60 -24.97 41.56 -39.15
CA GLU A 60 -25.67 40.51 -38.42
C GLU A 60 -24.63 39.56 -37.80
N CYS A 61 -24.72 39.31 -36.50
CA CYS A 61 -23.84 38.38 -35.80
C CYS A 61 -24.45 36.99 -35.83
N LYS A 62 -23.79 36.04 -36.52
CA LYS A 62 -24.20 34.62 -36.53
C LYS A 62 -23.20 33.78 -35.77
N ASN A 63 -23.71 32.78 -35.06
CA ASN A 63 -22.85 31.74 -34.51
C ASN A 63 -22.28 30.90 -35.66
N PRO A 64 -21.01 30.45 -35.57
CA PRO A 64 -20.45 29.52 -36.53
C PRO A 64 -21.25 28.20 -36.49
N VAL A 65 -21.54 27.66 -37.67
CA VAL A 65 -22.20 26.36 -37.82
C VAL A 65 -21.13 25.33 -38.16
N CYS A 66 -20.99 24.29 -37.34
CA CYS A 66 -20.08 23.18 -37.59
C CYS A 66 -20.84 21.95 -38.10
N ASP A 67 -20.10 20.94 -38.55
CA ASP A 67 -20.61 19.60 -38.88
C ASP A 67 -21.38 19.00 -37.68
N GLU A 68 -22.44 18.25 -37.94
CA GLU A 68 -23.28 17.62 -36.89
C GLU A 68 -22.51 16.59 -36.05
N ARG A 69 -21.40 16.05 -36.58
CA ARG A 69 -20.48 15.17 -35.84
C ARG A 69 -19.70 15.93 -34.75
N CYS A 70 -19.52 17.24 -34.91
CA CYS A 70 -18.93 18.09 -33.88
C CYS A 70 -19.97 18.38 -32.78
N LEU A 71 -19.85 17.70 -31.64
CA LEU A 71 -20.79 17.83 -30.52
C LEU A 71 -20.56 19.13 -29.74
N VAL A 72 -21.00 20.25 -30.33
CA VAL A 72 -20.87 21.60 -29.77
C VAL A 72 -21.56 21.70 -28.41
N GLY A 73 -20.84 22.17 -27.40
CA GLY A 73 -21.32 22.31 -26.03
C GLY A 73 -21.14 21.07 -25.15
N ILE A 74 -20.73 19.94 -25.73
CA ILE A 74 -20.43 18.70 -24.98
C ILE A 74 -18.92 18.44 -24.98
N ASN A 75 -18.32 18.27 -26.17
CA ASN A 75 -16.91 17.91 -26.33
C ASN A 75 -16.10 18.99 -27.06
N ALA A 76 -16.78 19.95 -27.68
CA ALA A 76 -16.16 20.95 -28.55
C ALA A 76 -16.88 22.29 -28.51
N GLU A 77 -16.18 23.33 -28.98
CA GLU A 77 -16.75 24.59 -29.42
C GLU A 77 -16.54 24.78 -30.93
N CYS A 78 -17.51 25.37 -31.61
CA CYS A 78 -17.37 25.70 -33.03
C CYS A 78 -16.69 27.06 -33.19
N VAL A 79 -15.60 27.10 -33.95
CA VAL A 79 -14.80 28.32 -34.17
C VAL A 79 -14.85 28.70 -35.65
N TYR A 80 -15.10 29.98 -35.91
CA TYR A 80 -15.17 30.50 -37.28
C TYR A 80 -13.80 30.48 -37.97
N ASN A 81 -13.77 30.01 -39.21
CA ASN A 81 -12.60 30.12 -40.07
C ASN A 81 -12.68 31.38 -40.96
N PRO A 82 -11.82 32.40 -40.74
CA PRO A 82 -11.91 33.70 -41.45
C PRO A 82 -11.67 33.59 -42.96
N MET A 83 -11.10 32.48 -43.45
CA MET A 83 -10.85 32.29 -44.89
C MET A 83 -12.06 31.69 -45.63
N ALA A 84 -13.13 31.32 -44.92
CA ALA A 84 -14.26 30.62 -45.51
C ALA A 84 -15.61 31.30 -45.26
N LYS A 85 -16.59 30.98 -46.13
CA LYS A 85 -18.00 31.28 -45.86
C LYS A 85 -18.44 30.45 -44.65
N ASN A 86 -19.35 31.00 -43.85
CA ASN A 86 -19.97 30.29 -42.73
C ASN A 86 -20.74 29.06 -43.24
N ASN A 87 -20.04 27.93 -43.34
CA ASN A 87 -20.55 26.66 -43.82
C ASN A 87 -20.07 25.58 -42.85
N ASN A 88 -20.91 24.55 -42.67
CA ASN A 88 -20.66 23.45 -41.74
C ASN A 88 -19.33 22.72 -41.97
N THR A 89 -18.84 22.72 -43.20
CA THR A 89 -17.61 22.04 -43.64
C THR A 89 -16.32 22.85 -43.45
N PHE A 90 -16.42 24.17 -43.29
CA PHE A 90 -15.22 25.03 -43.26
C PHE A 90 -14.91 25.62 -41.89
N ASN A 91 -15.88 25.64 -40.98
CA ASN A 91 -15.64 26.03 -39.59
C ASN A 91 -14.90 24.94 -38.84
N ILE A 92 -14.11 25.34 -37.84
CA ILE A 92 -13.20 24.47 -37.11
C ILE A 92 -13.90 23.97 -35.85
N CYS A 93 -13.93 22.65 -35.66
CA CYS A 93 -14.32 22.04 -34.39
C CYS A 93 -13.13 22.16 -33.42
N HIS A 94 -13.22 23.05 -32.44
CA HIS A 94 -12.18 23.23 -31.43
C HIS A 94 -12.51 22.38 -30.20
N CYS A 95 -11.67 21.40 -29.91
CA CYS A 95 -11.93 20.44 -28.85
C CYS A 95 -11.74 21.04 -27.46
N PHE A 96 -12.65 20.69 -26.54
CA PHE A 96 -12.42 20.94 -25.13
C PHE A 96 -11.25 20.11 -24.61
N PRO A 97 -10.59 20.54 -23.51
CA PRO A 97 -9.53 19.76 -22.89
C PRO A 97 -10.00 18.32 -22.63
N GLY A 98 -9.18 17.34 -23.05
CA GLY A 98 -9.49 15.92 -22.97
C GLY A 98 -10.07 15.29 -24.22
N TYR A 99 -10.27 16.04 -25.31
CA TYR A 99 -10.71 15.49 -26.59
C TYR A 99 -9.74 15.85 -27.71
N GLN A 100 -9.67 14.98 -28.70
CA GLN A 100 -8.92 15.16 -29.94
C GLN A 100 -9.70 14.53 -31.11
N GLY A 101 -9.16 14.65 -32.32
CA GLY A 101 -9.82 14.21 -33.55
C GLY A 101 -10.36 15.38 -34.35
N GLU A 102 -10.85 15.11 -35.55
CA GLU A 102 -11.39 16.13 -36.45
C GLU A 102 -12.71 16.71 -35.91
N TYR A 103 -13.48 15.90 -35.19
CA TYR A 103 -14.78 16.25 -34.61
C TYR A 103 -14.81 16.12 -33.08
N CYS A 104 -13.64 16.00 -32.43
CA CYS A 104 -13.48 15.87 -30.98
C CYS A 104 -14.16 14.62 -30.40
N GLU A 105 -14.13 13.54 -31.16
CA GLU A 105 -14.72 12.24 -30.85
C GLU A 105 -13.79 11.36 -30.00
N GLU A 106 -12.47 11.56 -30.10
CA GLU A 106 -11.48 10.74 -29.40
C GLU A 106 -11.17 11.33 -28.02
N LYS A 107 -11.20 10.48 -26.99
CA LYS A 107 -10.79 10.86 -25.64
C LYS A 107 -9.27 10.85 -25.52
N VAL A 108 -8.71 11.96 -25.05
CA VAL A 108 -7.28 12.06 -24.71
C VAL A 108 -7.08 11.56 -23.29
N PHE A 109 -6.45 10.40 -23.16
CA PHE A 109 -6.10 9.81 -21.87
C PHE A 109 -4.76 10.35 -21.35
N ILE A 110 -4.62 10.40 -20.02
CA ILE A 110 -3.34 10.76 -19.38
C ILE A 110 -2.29 9.70 -19.71
N ASP A 111 -1.16 10.13 -20.28
CA ASP A 111 -0.04 9.24 -20.58
C ASP A 111 0.85 9.01 -19.35
N PHE A 112 0.65 7.85 -18.70
CA PHE A 112 1.49 7.41 -17.58
C PHE A 112 2.78 6.69 -18.02
N SER A 113 3.11 6.66 -19.31
CA SER A 113 4.29 5.94 -19.84
C SER A 113 5.62 6.36 -19.20
N PRO A 114 5.91 7.66 -18.95
CA PRO A 114 7.15 8.07 -18.29
C PRO A 114 7.25 7.51 -16.86
N LEU A 115 6.16 7.63 -16.09
CA LEU A 115 6.08 7.11 -14.72
C LEU A 115 6.22 5.59 -14.69
N ARG A 116 5.52 4.89 -15.59
CA ARG A 116 5.58 3.43 -15.75
C ARG A 116 7.01 2.95 -16.03
N LYS A 117 7.78 3.66 -16.86
CA LYS A 117 9.20 3.34 -17.12
C LYS A 117 10.06 3.46 -15.86
N ILE A 118 9.83 4.48 -15.04
CA ILE A 118 10.56 4.68 -13.77
C ILE A 118 10.21 3.57 -12.78
N ILE A 119 8.92 3.34 -12.54
CA ILE A 119 8.43 2.29 -11.64
C ILE A 119 8.98 0.92 -12.06
N LYS A 120 8.91 0.58 -13.35
CA LYS A 120 9.42 -0.70 -13.88
C LYS A 120 10.90 -0.91 -13.56
N LYS A 121 11.74 0.12 -13.70
CA LYS A 121 13.18 0.03 -13.37
C LYS A 121 13.40 -0.22 -11.88
N VAL A 122 12.71 0.53 -11.02
CA VAL A 122 12.81 0.38 -9.55
C VAL A 122 12.37 -1.01 -9.12
N VAL A 123 11.23 -1.49 -9.62
CA VAL A 123 10.68 -2.81 -9.27
C VAL A 123 11.62 -3.93 -9.71
N ILE A 124 12.17 -3.88 -10.93
CA ILE A 124 13.12 -4.91 -11.42
C ILE A 124 14.35 -5.00 -10.50
N VAL A 125 14.94 -3.86 -10.12
CA VAL A 125 16.10 -3.85 -9.23
C VAL A 125 15.74 -4.47 -7.87
N THR A 126 14.60 -4.10 -7.30
CA THR A 126 14.14 -4.66 -6.02
C THR A 126 13.88 -6.16 -6.09
N LEU A 127 13.25 -6.65 -7.17
CA LEU A 127 12.99 -8.07 -7.36
C LEU A 127 14.28 -8.87 -7.53
N LEU A 128 15.30 -8.32 -8.20
CA LEU A 128 16.62 -8.96 -8.27
C LEU A 128 17.27 -9.09 -6.89
N ILE A 129 17.16 -8.07 -6.04
CA ILE A 129 17.66 -8.13 -4.66
C ILE A 129 16.93 -9.23 -3.87
N LEU A 130 15.59 -9.29 -3.96
CA LEU A 130 14.80 -10.32 -3.27
C LEU A 130 15.12 -11.74 -3.78
N ALA A 131 15.26 -11.92 -5.09
CA ALA A 131 15.63 -13.20 -5.68
C ALA A 131 17.01 -13.67 -5.19
N THR A 132 18.00 -12.77 -5.15
CA THR A 132 19.33 -13.09 -4.59
C THR A 132 19.26 -13.43 -3.10
N TYR A 133 18.39 -12.77 -2.34
CA TYR A 133 18.15 -13.08 -0.93
C TYR A 133 17.51 -14.46 -0.74
N ILE A 134 16.53 -14.84 -1.57
CA ILE A 134 15.93 -16.19 -1.55
C ILE A 134 16.99 -17.24 -1.88
N ILE A 135 17.82 -17.02 -2.91
CA ILE A 135 18.93 -17.93 -3.25
C ILE A 135 19.91 -18.04 -2.08
N PHE A 136 20.25 -16.93 -1.43
CA PHE A 136 21.12 -16.93 -0.25
C PHE A 136 20.54 -17.78 0.89
N ILE A 137 19.25 -17.63 1.22
CA ILE A 137 18.57 -18.44 2.23
C ILE A 137 18.56 -19.93 1.83
N ALA A 138 18.28 -20.23 0.56
CA ALA A 138 18.25 -21.59 0.03
C ALA A 138 19.61 -22.29 0.12
N LEU A 139 20.71 -21.59 -0.21
CA LEU A 139 22.07 -22.15 -0.13
C LEU A 139 22.53 -22.31 1.33
N ASN A 140 22.11 -21.42 2.23
CA ASN A 140 22.56 -21.39 3.62
C ASN A 140 21.56 -22.02 4.60
N TYR A 141 20.59 -22.80 4.14
CA TYR A 141 19.50 -23.33 4.98
C TYR A 141 19.98 -24.17 6.18
N LYS A 142 21.19 -24.75 6.10
CA LYS A 142 21.81 -25.55 7.16
C LYS A 142 22.45 -24.69 8.27
N ASN A 143 22.66 -23.40 8.03
CA ASN A 143 23.26 -22.52 9.03
C ASN A 143 22.30 -22.34 10.21
N GLN A 144 22.85 -22.43 11.42
CA GLN A 144 22.07 -22.42 12.66
C GLN A 144 21.13 -21.21 12.75
N ILE A 145 21.58 -20.02 12.34
CA ILE A 145 20.77 -18.79 12.37
C ILE A 145 19.48 -18.94 11.53
N ILE A 146 19.57 -19.50 10.31
CA ILE A 146 18.41 -19.69 9.43
C ILE A 146 17.50 -20.80 9.96
N ASN A 147 18.11 -21.88 10.46
CA ASN A 147 17.37 -22.99 11.05
C ASN A 147 16.58 -22.56 12.30
N ASP A 148 17.18 -21.74 13.17
CA ASP A 148 16.56 -21.26 14.41
C ASP A 148 15.37 -20.33 14.14
N ILE A 149 15.48 -19.43 13.16
CA ILE A 149 14.37 -18.57 12.76
C ILE A 149 13.26 -19.39 12.07
N GLY A 150 13.67 -20.32 11.21
CA GLY A 150 12.83 -21.19 10.42
C GLY A 150 12.90 -20.84 8.93
N TYR A 151 13.57 -21.71 8.17
CA TYR A 151 13.76 -21.61 6.72
C TYR A 151 12.48 -21.26 5.94
N LEU A 152 11.40 -22.02 6.17
CA LEU A 152 10.13 -21.80 5.45
C LEU A 152 9.52 -20.42 5.74
N LYS A 153 9.66 -19.91 6.97
CA LYS A 153 9.13 -18.58 7.33
C LYS A 153 9.86 -17.48 6.57
N LEU A 154 11.18 -17.58 6.46
CA LEU A 154 11.99 -16.62 5.70
C LEU A 154 11.65 -16.65 4.20
N ILE A 155 11.41 -17.83 3.63
CA ILE A 155 10.97 -17.94 2.23
C ILE A 155 9.58 -17.35 2.02
N PHE A 156 8.58 -17.72 2.82
CA PHE A 156 7.23 -17.17 2.66
C PHE A 156 7.19 -15.65 2.84
N MET A 157 8.01 -15.12 3.76
CA MET A 157 8.18 -13.68 3.93
C MET A 157 8.75 -13.02 2.68
N ALA A 158 9.80 -13.61 2.06
CA ALA A 158 10.38 -13.09 0.83
C ALA A 158 9.42 -13.18 -0.36
N VAL A 159 8.72 -14.30 -0.52
CA VAL A 159 7.70 -14.51 -1.58
C VAL A 159 6.54 -13.51 -1.44
N GLY A 160 6.07 -13.25 -0.22
CA GLY A 160 5.05 -12.22 0.03
C GLY A 160 5.50 -10.82 -0.42
N LEU A 161 6.76 -10.47 -0.13
CA LEU A 161 7.34 -9.21 -0.61
C LEU A 161 7.48 -9.18 -2.13
N GLU A 162 7.89 -10.27 -2.77
CA GLU A 162 7.96 -10.36 -4.24
C GLU A 162 6.59 -10.13 -4.88
N PHE A 163 5.53 -10.76 -4.38
CA PHE A 163 4.16 -10.54 -4.88
C PHE A 163 3.73 -9.08 -4.73
N TYR A 164 4.02 -8.46 -3.60
CA TYR A 164 3.78 -7.04 -3.39
C TYR A 164 4.55 -6.18 -4.41
N PHE A 165 5.84 -6.43 -4.66
CA PHE A 165 6.60 -5.66 -5.64
C PHE A 165 6.18 -5.94 -7.09
N ILE A 166 5.81 -7.18 -7.44
CA ILE A 166 5.25 -7.52 -8.76
C ILE A 166 3.96 -6.75 -9.01
N SER A 167 3.12 -6.54 -7.98
CA SER A 167 1.89 -5.75 -8.11
C SER A 167 2.15 -4.33 -8.64
N ASN A 168 3.30 -3.73 -8.32
CA ASN A 168 3.66 -2.39 -8.77
C ASN A 168 3.93 -2.30 -10.29
N PHE A 169 4.15 -3.41 -11.00
CA PHE A 169 4.15 -3.37 -12.47
C PHE A 169 2.79 -3.00 -13.06
N PHE A 170 1.72 -3.25 -12.30
CA PHE A 170 0.35 -3.02 -12.71
C PHE A 170 -0.23 -1.72 -12.16
N SER A 171 0.55 -0.89 -11.45
CA SER A 171 0.04 0.33 -10.79
C SER A 171 -0.44 1.42 -11.73
N ALA A 172 0.00 1.40 -12.99
CA ALA A 172 -0.43 2.32 -14.05
C ALA A 172 -1.35 1.58 -15.04
N PHE A 173 -2.33 0.85 -14.52
CA PHE A 173 -3.33 0.13 -15.30
C PHE A 173 -4.23 1.11 -16.07
N THR A 174 -4.72 0.66 -17.22
CA THR A 174 -5.67 1.41 -18.07
C THR A 174 -6.98 0.67 -18.25
N ASP A 175 -7.10 -0.50 -17.62
CA ASP A 175 -8.15 -1.47 -17.80
C ASP A 175 -8.47 -2.20 -16.49
N TYR A 176 -9.64 -2.82 -16.44
CA TYR A 176 -10.10 -3.59 -15.28
C TYR A 176 -9.18 -4.74 -14.90
N PHE A 177 -8.64 -5.45 -15.90
CA PHE A 177 -7.78 -6.61 -15.67
C PHE A 177 -6.48 -6.23 -14.99
N GLY A 178 -5.83 -5.15 -15.44
CA GLY A 178 -4.64 -4.59 -14.77
C GLY A 178 -4.93 -4.21 -13.32
N ALA A 179 -6.05 -3.53 -13.06
CA ALA A 179 -6.47 -3.16 -11.71
C ALA A 179 -6.72 -4.40 -10.81
N SER A 180 -7.33 -5.43 -11.36
CA SER A 180 -7.64 -6.69 -10.66
C SER A 180 -6.38 -7.44 -10.25
N ILE A 181 -5.40 -7.56 -11.15
CA ILE A 181 -4.10 -8.19 -10.84
C ILE A 181 -3.35 -7.37 -9.79
N GLN A 182 -3.35 -6.05 -9.92
CA GLN A 182 -2.71 -5.19 -8.94
C GLN A 182 -3.30 -5.42 -7.55
N LEU A 183 -4.63 -5.31 -7.40
CA LEU A 183 -5.33 -5.51 -6.13
C LEU A 183 -4.99 -6.87 -5.52
N LEU A 184 -5.11 -7.94 -6.31
CA LEU A 184 -4.85 -9.31 -5.86
C LEU A 184 -3.40 -9.48 -5.39
N MET A 185 -2.42 -9.15 -6.24
CA MET A 185 -1.01 -9.39 -5.93
C MET A 185 -0.52 -8.51 -4.77
N LYS A 186 -0.97 -7.26 -4.71
CA LYS A 186 -0.61 -6.31 -3.64
C LYS A 186 -1.05 -6.84 -2.29
N HIS A 187 -2.34 -7.15 -2.15
CA HIS A 187 -2.93 -7.53 -0.86
C HIS A 187 -2.63 -8.97 -0.46
N VAL A 188 -2.57 -9.92 -1.40
CA VAL A 188 -2.14 -11.30 -1.10
C VAL A 188 -0.68 -11.31 -0.67
N GLY A 189 0.20 -10.58 -1.36
CA GLY A 189 1.62 -10.50 -1.00
C GLY A 189 1.84 -9.87 0.37
N LEU A 190 1.21 -8.71 0.62
CA LEU A 190 1.37 -7.99 1.87
C LEU A 190 0.73 -8.74 3.06
N SER A 191 -0.46 -9.30 2.89
CA SER A 191 -1.10 -10.11 3.94
C SER A 191 -0.31 -11.39 4.27
N LEU A 192 0.32 -12.06 3.29
CA LEU A 192 1.22 -13.19 3.55
C LEU A 192 2.39 -12.76 4.42
N PHE A 193 3.07 -11.67 4.03
CA PHE A 193 4.19 -11.11 4.77
C PHE A 193 3.81 -10.76 6.22
N LEU A 194 2.68 -10.06 6.41
CA LEU A 194 2.19 -9.69 7.74
C LEU A 194 1.75 -10.90 8.58
N THR A 195 1.17 -11.92 7.96
CA THR A 195 0.76 -13.15 8.65
C THR A 195 1.98 -13.90 9.19
N ILE A 196 3.07 -13.98 8.42
CA ILE A 196 4.34 -14.55 8.91
C ILE A 196 4.92 -13.71 10.05
N PHE A 197 4.90 -12.38 9.95
CA PHE A 197 5.32 -11.50 11.04
C PHE A 197 4.50 -11.72 12.32
N TYR A 198 3.18 -11.80 12.19
CA TYR A 198 2.29 -12.09 13.30
C TYR A 198 2.61 -13.45 13.95
N LEU A 199 2.79 -14.50 13.14
CA LEU A 199 3.15 -15.84 13.60
C LEU A 199 4.50 -15.89 14.32
N MET A 200 5.49 -15.12 13.86
CA MET A 200 6.78 -14.99 14.52
C MET A 200 6.67 -14.27 15.87
N VAL A 201 5.87 -13.20 15.94
CA VAL A 201 5.64 -12.44 17.18
C VAL A 201 4.85 -13.26 18.20
N ILE A 202 3.76 -13.92 17.79
CA ILE A 202 2.94 -14.71 18.71
C ILE A 202 3.69 -15.95 19.24
N LEU A 203 4.53 -16.58 18.41
CA LEU A 203 5.39 -17.68 18.85
C LEU A 203 6.32 -17.23 19.99
N ASN A 204 6.98 -16.08 19.82
CA ASN A 204 7.86 -15.52 20.84
C ASN A 204 7.08 -15.08 22.09
N TYR A 205 5.84 -14.64 21.92
CA TYR A 205 4.98 -14.22 23.03
C TYR A 205 4.52 -15.40 23.89
N GLU A 206 4.17 -16.52 23.28
CA GLU A 206 3.72 -17.72 24.00
C GLU A 206 4.88 -18.52 24.64
N LEU A 207 6.06 -18.50 24.00
CA LEU A 207 7.25 -19.18 24.51
C LEU A 207 8.04 -18.35 25.52
N GLY A 208 8.05 -17.03 25.39
CA GLY A 208 8.80 -16.14 26.28
C GLY A 208 8.35 -16.23 27.74
N GLN A 209 9.28 -15.96 28.65
CA GLN A 209 8.99 -15.87 30.08
C GLN A 209 8.89 -14.40 30.50
N SER A 210 7.78 -14.03 31.14
CA SER A 210 7.56 -12.69 31.68
C SER A 210 8.56 -12.41 32.80
N ILE A 211 9.17 -11.22 32.81
CA ILE A 211 10.09 -10.80 33.87
C ILE A 211 9.40 -10.78 35.24
N TYR A 212 8.10 -10.45 35.27
CA TYR A 212 7.35 -10.23 36.51
C TYR A 212 6.91 -11.52 37.21
N ASP A 213 6.79 -12.64 36.49
CA ASP A 213 6.32 -13.91 37.05
C ASP A 213 7.45 -14.67 37.82
N ASN A 214 8.69 -14.19 37.72
CA ASN A 214 9.87 -14.83 38.34
C ASN A 214 10.06 -14.56 39.84
N LYS A 215 9.09 -13.95 40.54
CA LYS A 215 9.14 -13.89 42.01
C LYS A 215 8.80 -15.21 42.69
N SER A 216 8.23 -16.19 41.98
CA SER A 216 7.75 -17.45 42.57
C SER A 216 8.41 -18.71 42.05
N TYR A 217 9.08 -18.68 40.89
CA TYR A 217 9.80 -19.84 40.40
C TYR A 217 11.22 -19.78 40.96
N THR A 218 11.45 -20.63 41.96
CA THR A 218 12.76 -21.01 42.46
C THR A 218 13.74 -21.04 41.29
N GLN A 219 14.80 -20.22 41.39
CA GLN A 219 15.91 -20.27 40.45
C GLN A 219 16.25 -21.74 40.23
N PHE A 220 15.96 -22.24 39.04
CA PHE A 220 16.37 -23.57 38.61
C PHE A 220 17.89 -23.51 38.60
N ASN A 221 18.47 -23.85 39.74
CA ASN A 221 19.89 -23.71 40.01
C ASN A 221 20.53 -24.88 39.28
N ILE A 222 20.75 -24.73 37.97
CA ILE A 222 21.39 -25.74 37.11
C ILE A 222 22.76 -26.14 37.69
N ASN A 223 23.37 -25.26 38.48
CA ASN A 223 24.59 -25.55 39.23
C ASN A 223 24.42 -26.71 40.24
N LYS A 224 23.21 -26.97 40.75
CA LYS A 224 22.98 -28.10 41.67
C LYS A 224 22.97 -29.46 40.97
N MET A 225 22.82 -29.48 39.64
CA MET A 225 22.88 -30.70 38.83
C MET A 225 24.31 -31.06 38.44
N THR A 226 25.27 -30.14 38.60
CA THR A 226 26.70 -30.39 38.36
C THR A 226 27.45 -30.86 39.62
N GLU A 227 26.87 -30.67 40.80
CA GLU A 227 27.45 -31.14 42.08
C GLU A 227 27.05 -32.58 42.44
N MET A 228 26.10 -33.21 41.72
CA MET A 228 25.64 -34.58 41.98
C MET A 228 26.29 -35.65 41.09
N SER A 229 27.28 -35.28 40.26
CA SER A 229 28.05 -36.24 39.44
C SER A 229 29.46 -36.53 39.94
N ASP A 230 29.83 -36.10 41.14
CA ASP A 230 30.99 -36.67 41.85
C ASP A 230 30.57 -38.00 42.46
N CYS A 231 30.30 -38.98 41.60
CA CYS A 231 30.28 -40.37 42.00
C CYS A 231 31.76 -40.79 42.08
N ASP A 232 32.22 -40.97 43.31
CA ASP A 232 33.53 -41.49 43.68
C ASP A 232 33.99 -42.61 42.74
N THR A 233 34.80 -42.23 41.76
CA THR A 233 35.84 -43.11 41.24
C THR A 233 37.14 -42.48 41.68
N GLU A 234 37.54 -42.82 42.90
CA GLU A 234 38.90 -42.67 43.40
C GLU A 234 39.87 -43.25 42.36
N THR A 235 40.32 -42.40 41.46
CA THR A 235 41.60 -42.57 40.79
C THR A 235 42.39 -41.34 41.15
N GLU A 236 43.18 -41.46 42.21
CA GLU A 236 44.18 -40.49 42.65
C GLU A 236 45.14 -40.17 41.50
N ILE A 237 44.80 -39.21 40.65
CA ILE A 237 45.78 -38.52 39.84
C ILE A 237 46.31 -37.38 40.71
N ARG A 238 47.43 -37.68 41.39
CA ARG A 238 48.26 -36.69 42.08
C ARG A 238 48.76 -35.65 41.08
N ILE A 239 48.02 -34.57 40.91
CA ILE A 239 48.53 -33.35 40.28
C ILE A 239 49.30 -32.59 41.36
N ASN A 240 50.62 -32.75 41.34
CA ASN A 240 51.57 -31.95 42.10
C ASN A 240 51.43 -30.47 41.70
N ASN A 241 50.69 -29.70 42.51
CA ASN A 241 50.69 -28.25 42.43
C ASN A 241 51.97 -27.69 43.07
N ASN A 242 53.05 -27.66 42.29
CA ASN A 242 54.18 -26.78 42.56
C ASN A 242 53.75 -25.34 42.24
N TYR A 243 53.15 -24.69 43.23
CA TYR A 243 53.02 -23.23 43.26
C TYR A 243 54.41 -22.62 43.49
N SER A 244 55.09 -22.29 42.39
CA SER A 244 56.25 -21.40 42.44
C SER A 244 55.76 -19.97 42.69
N ASN A 245 56.13 -19.42 43.85
CA ASN A 245 56.15 -17.99 44.13
C ASN A 245 56.90 -17.27 42.99
N TYR A 246 56.17 -16.56 42.13
CA TYR A 246 56.77 -15.68 41.13
C TYR A 246 56.66 -14.24 41.59
N ASN A 247 57.83 -13.63 41.71
CA ASN A 247 58.06 -12.29 42.20
C ASN A 247 57.39 -11.22 41.33
N ARG A 248 56.95 -10.21 42.06
CA ARG A 248 56.50 -8.89 41.63
C ARG A 248 57.58 -8.23 40.77
N GLY A 249 57.38 -8.22 39.46
CA GLY A 249 58.20 -7.50 38.47
C GLY A 249 57.30 -6.63 37.60
N SER A 250 57.60 -5.34 37.62
CA SER A 250 56.91 -4.23 36.97
C SER A 250 56.90 -4.29 35.44
N ILE A 251 55.78 -3.79 34.86
CA ILE A 251 55.68 -3.05 33.59
C ILE A 251 56.10 -3.83 32.33
N ASP A 252 55.13 -4.40 31.62
CA ASP A 252 54.57 -3.85 30.38
C ASP A 252 53.65 -4.92 29.76
N SER A 253 52.33 -4.78 29.93
CA SER A 253 51.38 -5.87 29.71
C SER A 253 50.62 -5.72 28.39
N GLY A 254 51.26 -6.08 27.28
CA GLY A 254 50.60 -6.44 26.03
C GLY A 254 50.03 -7.86 26.11
N TYR A 255 48.90 -8.05 26.79
CA TYR A 255 48.19 -9.34 26.79
C TYR A 255 47.27 -9.44 25.56
N GLN A 256 47.75 -10.14 24.52
CA GLN A 256 46.85 -10.77 23.56
C GLN A 256 46.12 -11.91 24.28
N TYR A 257 44.85 -11.69 24.59
CA TYR A 257 43.94 -12.74 25.00
C TYR A 257 43.74 -13.71 23.83
N GLU A 258 44.43 -14.85 23.88
CA GLU A 258 44.17 -15.97 22.99
C GLU A 258 42.83 -16.60 23.40
N PHE A 259 41.77 -16.20 22.69
CA PHE A 259 40.41 -16.71 22.89
C PHE A 259 40.36 -18.17 22.43
N LYS A 260 40.65 -19.12 23.32
CA LYS A 260 40.46 -20.55 23.03
C LYS A 260 38.98 -20.79 22.71
N PRO A 261 38.63 -21.21 21.48
CA PRO A 261 37.24 -21.46 21.13
C PRO A 261 36.70 -22.57 22.03
N LYS A 262 35.64 -22.25 22.79
CA LYS A 262 34.84 -23.24 23.51
C LYS A 262 34.46 -24.33 22.51
N ARG A 263 34.99 -25.54 22.71
CA ARG A 263 34.61 -26.74 21.95
C ARG A 263 33.09 -26.82 21.98
N SER A 264 32.46 -26.76 20.80
CA SER A 264 31.04 -26.96 20.65
C SER A 264 30.68 -28.35 21.16
N ILE A 265 29.97 -28.39 22.27
CA ILE A 265 29.46 -29.64 22.85
C ILE A 265 28.52 -30.24 21.82
N ASN A 266 28.90 -31.39 21.26
CA ASN A 266 28.11 -32.12 20.28
C ASN A 266 26.97 -32.84 21.03
N ILE A 267 25.85 -32.14 21.25
CA ILE A 267 24.68 -32.60 22.01
C ILE A 267 24.15 -33.97 21.50
N ARG A 268 24.45 -34.33 20.25
CA ARG A 268 23.99 -35.58 19.64
C ARG A 268 24.74 -36.82 20.15
N SER A 269 25.99 -36.71 20.58
CA SER A 269 26.73 -37.85 21.13
C SER A 269 26.33 -38.14 22.58
N THR A 270 26.05 -37.11 23.37
CA THR A 270 25.56 -37.26 24.76
C THR A 270 24.17 -37.88 24.83
N LEU A 271 23.27 -37.59 23.88
CA LEU A 271 21.95 -38.21 23.79
C LEU A 271 21.98 -39.73 23.51
N ILE A 272 23.03 -40.24 22.87
CA ILE A 272 23.18 -41.68 22.57
C ILE A 272 23.69 -42.43 23.80
N GLU A 273 24.48 -41.77 24.65
CA GLU A 273 25.07 -42.37 25.85
C GLU A 273 24.06 -42.49 27.00
N VAL A 274 23.14 -41.53 27.14
CA VAL A 274 22.03 -41.59 28.11
C VAL A 274 21.13 -42.81 27.87
N LYS A 275 20.95 -43.22 26.60
CA LYS A 275 20.10 -44.36 26.23
C LYS A 275 20.66 -45.72 26.66
N LYS A 276 21.97 -45.80 26.97
CA LYS A 276 22.60 -47.03 27.50
C LYS A 276 22.51 -47.13 29.03
N VAL A 277 22.38 -46.00 29.72
CA VAL A 277 22.27 -45.94 31.20
C VAL A 277 20.85 -46.24 31.68
N GLU A 278 19.83 -46.08 30.83
CA GLU A 278 18.43 -46.39 31.14
C GLU A 278 18.14 -47.87 31.46
N LEU A 279 19.05 -48.80 31.14
CA LEU A 279 18.82 -50.24 31.35
C LEU A 279 19.21 -50.75 32.74
N SER A 280 19.79 -49.92 33.62
CA SER A 280 20.20 -50.34 34.98
C SER A 280 19.50 -49.59 36.13
N LEU A 281 18.57 -48.66 35.85
CA LEU A 281 17.84 -47.88 36.86
C LEU A 281 16.39 -48.36 37.05
N SER A 282 16.20 -49.51 37.70
CA SER A 282 14.88 -49.99 38.15
C SER A 282 14.54 -49.62 39.60
N LYS A 283 15.25 -48.65 40.21
CA LYS A 283 15.00 -48.22 41.61
C LYS A 283 14.87 -46.70 41.83
N VAL A 284 14.77 -45.91 40.76
CA VAL A 284 14.51 -44.45 40.86
C VAL A 284 13.15 -44.16 40.23
N GLU A 285 12.08 -44.54 40.95
CA GLU A 285 10.70 -44.27 40.53
C GLU A 285 10.09 -43.02 41.18
N GLU A 286 10.69 -42.45 42.23
CA GLU A 286 10.11 -41.28 42.92
C GLU A 286 10.51 -39.92 42.30
N GLU A 287 11.69 -39.80 41.66
CA GLU A 287 12.10 -38.55 40.97
C GLU A 287 11.51 -38.36 39.56
N LYS A 288 10.87 -39.39 38.99
CA LYS A 288 10.17 -39.27 37.68
C LYS A 288 8.91 -38.40 37.75
N SER A 289 8.35 -38.21 38.94
CA SER A 289 7.10 -37.46 39.11
C SER A 289 7.26 -35.96 38.81
N GLU A 290 8.36 -35.33 39.22
CA GLU A 290 8.56 -33.88 39.05
C GLU A 290 8.97 -33.50 37.61
N PHE A 291 9.76 -34.34 36.93
CA PHE A 291 10.17 -34.11 35.53
C PHE A 291 9.01 -34.28 34.54
N SER A 292 7.99 -35.09 34.90
CA SER A 292 6.80 -35.29 34.07
C SER A 292 5.95 -34.01 33.92
N GLY A 293 5.87 -33.20 34.99
CA GLY A 293 5.06 -31.97 35.01
C GLY A 293 5.63 -30.84 34.14
N VAL A 294 6.97 -30.69 34.12
CA VAL A 294 7.64 -29.66 33.29
C VAL A 294 7.44 -29.93 31.81
N ASN A 295 7.52 -31.19 31.39
CA ASN A 295 7.29 -31.58 30.01
C ASN A 295 5.84 -31.33 29.57
N GLU A 296 4.85 -31.52 30.46
CA GLU A 296 3.45 -31.28 30.13
C GLU A 296 3.14 -29.82 29.79
N LEU A 297 3.69 -28.87 30.56
CA LEU A 297 3.51 -27.44 30.31
C LEU A 297 4.10 -27.01 28.96
N ILE A 298 5.29 -27.49 28.63
CA ILE A 298 5.95 -27.21 27.34
C ILE A 298 5.14 -27.81 26.19
N ILE A 299 4.71 -29.07 26.31
CA ILE A 299 3.88 -29.73 25.31
C ILE A 299 2.55 -28.98 25.09
N LYS A 300 1.93 -28.49 26.17
CA LYS A 300 0.69 -27.69 26.09
C LYS A 300 0.91 -26.38 25.33
N LYS A 301 2.02 -25.67 25.60
CA LYS A 301 2.41 -24.46 24.84
C LYS A 301 2.65 -24.79 23.36
N MET A 302 3.36 -25.87 23.05
CA MET A 302 3.60 -26.29 21.67
C MET A 302 2.31 -26.65 20.92
N ARG A 303 1.35 -27.34 21.58
CA ARG A 303 0.03 -27.64 20.98
C ARG A 303 -0.74 -26.35 20.69
N LYS A 304 -0.75 -25.40 21.62
CA LYS A 304 -1.39 -24.09 21.43
C LYS A 304 -0.80 -23.35 20.23
N VAL A 305 0.53 -23.31 20.12
CA VAL A 305 1.22 -22.72 18.97
C VAL A 305 0.80 -23.38 17.66
N LYS A 306 0.83 -24.72 17.57
CA LYS A 306 0.41 -25.44 16.35
C LYS A 306 -1.03 -25.12 15.96
N SER A 307 -1.93 -25.03 16.94
CA SER A 307 -3.32 -24.61 16.71
C SER A 307 -3.41 -23.20 16.12
N LEU A 308 -2.63 -22.24 16.62
CA LEU A 308 -2.59 -20.88 16.09
C LEU A 308 -2.07 -20.82 14.64
N TYR A 309 -1.11 -21.67 14.26
CA TYR A 309 -0.66 -21.75 12.86
C TYR A 309 -1.77 -22.24 11.93
N LEU A 310 -2.51 -23.29 12.33
CA LEU A 310 -3.62 -23.81 11.53
C LEU A 310 -4.75 -22.77 11.38
N GLU A 311 -5.07 -22.07 12.47
CA GLU A 311 -6.06 -20.99 12.47
C GLU A 311 -5.64 -19.83 11.53
N ALA A 312 -4.38 -19.40 11.59
CA ALA A 312 -3.87 -18.35 10.70
C ALA A 312 -3.93 -18.75 9.23
N ILE A 313 -3.58 -20.00 8.89
CA ILE A 313 -3.68 -20.53 7.52
C ILE A 313 -5.13 -20.53 7.04
N PHE A 314 -6.07 -20.96 7.90
CA PHE A 314 -7.49 -20.98 7.58
C PHE A 314 -8.03 -19.58 7.29
N PHE A 315 -7.75 -18.60 8.15
CA PHE A 315 -8.16 -17.20 7.91
C PHE A 315 -7.52 -16.60 6.66
N TYR A 316 -6.27 -16.95 6.36
CA TYR A 316 -5.59 -16.49 5.15
C TYR A 316 -6.25 -17.02 3.87
N ILE A 317 -6.68 -18.29 3.85
CA ILE A 317 -7.41 -18.86 2.70
C ILE A 317 -8.77 -18.16 2.51
N ILE A 318 -9.49 -17.90 3.60
CA ILE A 318 -10.76 -17.14 3.55
C ILE A 318 -10.51 -15.73 3.00
N TYR A 319 -9.44 -15.07 3.44
CA TYR A 319 -9.07 -13.74 2.98
C TYR A 319 -8.75 -13.69 1.48
N ILE A 320 -7.96 -14.65 0.96
CA ILE A 320 -7.70 -14.74 -0.48
C ILE A 320 -9.01 -14.98 -1.24
N SER A 321 -9.85 -15.89 -0.74
CA SER A 321 -11.12 -16.23 -1.39
C SER A 321 -12.06 -15.01 -1.45
N SER A 322 -12.10 -14.18 -0.41
CA SER A 322 -12.94 -12.97 -0.40
C SER A 322 -12.46 -11.94 -1.42
N ILE A 323 -11.14 -11.74 -1.58
CA ILE A 323 -10.59 -10.86 -2.63
C ILE A 323 -10.98 -11.38 -4.02
N ILE A 324 -10.83 -12.69 -4.27
CA ILE A 324 -11.20 -13.29 -5.56
C ILE A 324 -12.70 -13.10 -5.84
N ILE A 325 -13.57 -13.30 -4.85
CA ILE A 325 -15.01 -13.08 -4.99
C ILE A 325 -15.31 -11.61 -5.33
N ILE A 326 -14.65 -10.66 -4.67
CA ILE A 326 -14.79 -9.21 -4.95
C ILE A 326 -14.37 -8.89 -6.40
N ILE A 327 -13.27 -9.46 -6.88
CA ILE A 327 -12.81 -9.27 -8.26
C ILE A 327 -13.83 -9.87 -9.23
N ILE A 328 -14.39 -11.05 -8.96
CA ILE A 328 -15.36 -11.68 -9.87
C ILE A 328 -16.69 -10.90 -9.89
N SER A 329 -17.15 -10.40 -8.74
CA SER A 329 -18.45 -9.70 -8.64
C SER A 329 -18.45 -8.35 -9.36
N ASN A 330 -17.29 -7.72 -9.55
CA ASN A 330 -17.16 -6.41 -10.19
C ASN A 330 -16.76 -6.47 -11.68
N ILE A 331 -16.73 -7.65 -12.32
CA ILE A 331 -16.40 -7.77 -13.76
C ILE A 331 -17.40 -7.01 -14.67
N LYS A 332 -18.65 -6.83 -14.24
CA LYS A 332 -19.73 -6.29 -15.08
C LYS A 332 -19.93 -4.77 -15.00
N THR A 333 -19.19 -4.07 -14.16
CA THR A 333 -19.32 -2.61 -14.06
C THR A 333 -18.72 -1.95 -15.29
N ASP A 334 -19.53 -1.17 -16.03
CA ASP A 334 -19.09 -0.43 -17.20
C ASP A 334 -17.87 0.44 -16.89
N ASP A 335 -16.89 0.43 -17.79
CA ASP A 335 -15.71 1.27 -17.71
C ASP A 335 -16.13 2.74 -17.84
N ASN A 336 -16.27 3.42 -16.71
CA ASN A 336 -16.60 4.84 -16.65
C ASN A 336 -15.32 5.65 -16.51
N PRO A 337 -14.71 6.13 -17.62
CA PRO A 337 -13.57 7.04 -17.53
C PRO A 337 -14.02 8.33 -16.84
N VAL A 338 -13.15 8.88 -16.01
CA VAL A 338 -13.38 10.12 -15.27
C VAL A 338 -12.44 11.20 -15.81
N LYS A 339 -12.90 12.45 -15.84
CA LYS A 339 -12.07 13.60 -16.21
C LYS A 339 -11.34 14.15 -14.99
N ASP A 340 -10.07 14.52 -15.16
CA ASP A 340 -9.32 15.29 -14.18
C ASP A 340 -9.62 16.80 -14.26
N ASP A 341 -9.03 17.59 -13.36
CA ASP A 341 -9.16 19.05 -13.33
C ASP A 341 -8.57 19.75 -14.58
N ILE A 342 -7.69 19.06 -15.32
CA ILE A 342 -7.07 19.51 -16.58
C ILE A 342 -7.97 19.13 -17.78
N GLY A 343 -9.06 18.40 -17.54
CA GLY A 343 -10.01 17.88 -18.51
C GLY A 343 -9.59 16.56 -19.18
N LYS A 344 -8.41 16.01 -18.88
CA LYS A 344 -7.95 14.73 -19.45
C LYS A 344 -8.66 13.55 -18.81
N TRP A 345 -8.79 12.48 -19.58
CA TRP A 345 -9.45 11.27 -19.12
C TRP A 345 -8.48 10.30 -18.45
N PHE A 346 -8.94 9.64 -17.39
CA PHE A 346 -8.26 8.49 -16.82
C PHE A 346 -9.27 7.41 -16.42
N TYR A 347 -8.77 6.19 -16.33
CA TYR A 347 -9.58 5.05 -15.92
C TYR A 347 -9.74 5.06 -14.40
N LYS A 348 -10.99 5.12 -13.92
CA LYS A 348 -11.31 4.99 -12.49
C LYS A 348 -11.73 3.55 -12.22
N SER A 349 -10.90 2.82 -11.47
CA SER A 349 -11.20 1.42 -11.17
C SER A 349 -12.41 1.30 -10.24
N PRO A 350 -13.38 0.42 -10.52
CA PRO A 350 -14.44 0.10 -9.56
C PRO A 350 -13.88 -0.60 -8.31
N LEU A 351 -12.65 -1.10 -8.36
CA LEU A 351 -11.98 -1.78 -7.25
C LEU A 351 -11.31 -0.84 -6.23
N GLU A 352 -11.30 0.47 -6.49
CA GLU A 352 -10.62 1.46 -5.64
C GLU A 352 -11.12 1.46 -4.19
N ASN A 353 -12.45 1.37 -3.99
CA ASN A 353 -13.04 1.28 -2.65
C ASN A 353 -12.59 0.02 -1.89
N TYR A 354 -12.38 -1.09 -2.60
CA TYR A 354 -11.94 -2.35 -2.00
C TYR A 354 -10.44 -2.34 -1.71
N ASP A 355 -9.61 -1.69 -2.54
CA ASP A 355 -8.20 -1.41 -2.22
C ASP A 355 -8.10 -0.60 -0.93
N PHE A 356 -8.91 0.45 -0.78
CA PHE A 356 -8.99 1.24 0.46
C PHE A 356 -9.37 0.39 1.69
N LEU A 357 -10.37 -0.47 1.56
CA LEU A 357 -10.80 -1.37 2.64
C LEU A 357 -9.68 -2.35 3.03
N CYS A 358 -8.99 -2.94 2.05
CA CYS A 358 -7.88 -3.85 2.31
C CYS A 358 -6.68 -3.13 2.96
N ASN A 359 -6.30 -1.95 2.47
CA ASN A 359 -5.27 -1.10 3.10
C ASN A 359 -5.64 -0.80 4.57
N SER A 360 -6.91 -0.51 4.84
CA SER A 360 -7.39 -0.23 6.20
C SER A 360 -7.29 -1.45 7.13
N LEU A 361 -7.63 -2.64 6.63
CA LEU A 361 -7.47 -3.90 7.38
C LEU A 361 -5.99 -4.22 7.65
N GLU A 362 -5.11 -4.02 6.66
CA GLU A 362 -3.66 -4.20 6.82
C GLU A 362 -3.06 -3.22 7.83
N PHE A 363 -3.53 -1.98 7.85
CA PHE A 363 -3.16 -0.99 8.86
C PHE A 363 -3.52 -1.47 10.27
N LEU A 364 -4.75 -1.94 10.48
CA LEU A 364 -5.18 -2.50 11.77
C LEU A 364 -4.34 -3.72 12.16
N PHE A 365 -4.01 -4.58 11.19
CA PHE A 365 -3.19 -5.76 11.43
C PHE A 365 -1.76 -5.41 11.83
N LEU A 366 -1.14 -4.41 11.19
CA LEU A 366 0.15 -3.85 11.58
C LEU A 366 0.12 -3.28 13.01
N LEU A 367 -0.96 -2.58 13.40
CA LEU A 367 -1.14 -2.09 14.78
C LEU A 367 -1.19 -3.24 15.79
N ILE A 368 -1.91 -4.33 15.48
CA ILE A 368 -1.96 -5.52 16.35
C ILE A 368 -0.56 -6.13 16.53
N ILE A 369 0.17 -6.31 15.43
CA ILE A 369 1.56 -6.82 15.46
C ILE A 369 2.45 -5.89 16.29
N ARG A 370 2.30 -4.57 16.15
CA ARG A 370 3.07 -3.58 16.92
C ARG A 370 2.77 -3.65 18.41
N ILE A 371 1.49 -3.70 18.80
CA ILE A 371 1.10 -3.80 20.22
C ILE A 371 1.68 -5.07 20.85
N LYS A 372 1.56 -6.22 20.16
CA LYS A 372 2.08 -7.51 20.65
C LYS A 372 3.60 -7.53 20.71
N SER A 373 4.29 -7.04 19.68
CA SER A 373 5.75 -6.98 19.66
C SER A 373 6.32 -6.00 20.69
N ASN A 374 5.60 -4.92 21.02
CA ASN A 374 6.03 -4.01 22.08
C ASN A 374 5.97 -4.67 23.47
N LYS A 375 4.93 -5.49 23.73
CA LYS A 375 4.83 -6.26 24.98
C LYS A 375 5.98 -7.23 25.17
N LEU A 376 6.52 -7.78 24.07
CA LEU A 376 7.67 -8.70 24.11
C LEU A 376 8.93 -8.07 24.68
N PHE A 377 9.09 -6.76 24.70
CA PHE A 377 10.27 -6.12 25.31
C PHE A 377 10.37 -6.32 26.82
N ASN A 378 9.27 -6.72 27.48
CA ASN A 378 9.23 -7.04 28.91
C ASN A 378 9.42 -8.53 29.21
N PHE A 379 9.81 -9.34 28.21
CA PHE A 379 10.04 -10.78 28.36
C PHE A 379 11.54 -11.06 28.32
N ASN A 380 11.97 -11.99 29.17
CA ASN A 380 13.31 -12.56 29.09
C ASN A 380 13.37 -13.62 27.98
N GLU A 381 14.58 -13.91 27.51
CA GLU A 381 14.85 -14.99 26.53
C GLU A 381 14.15 -14.84 25.17
N ILE A 382 13.77 -13.62 24.80
CA ILE A 382 13.20 -13.35 23.47
C ILE A 382 14.28 -13.39 22.38
N PHE A 383 13.90 -13.88 21.19
CA PHE A 383 14.77 -13.83 20.02
C PHE A 383 15.03 -12.38 19.60
N LYS A 384 16.30 -12.06 19.33
CA LYS A 384 16.76 -10.71 18.94
C LYS A 384 16.02 -10.16 17.72
N TYR A 385 15.61 -11.01 16.77
CA TYR A 385 14.91 -10.59 15.56
C TYR A 385 13.55 -9.93 15.83
N THR A 386 12.92 -10.20 16.98
CA THR A 386 11.64 -9.60 17.37
C THR A 386 11.75 -8.07 17.47
N LYS A 387 12.91 -7.56 17.89
CA LYS A 387 13.19 -6.11 17.93
C LYS A 387 13.16 -5.52 16.51
N PHE A 388 13.75 -6.21 15.53
CA PHE A 388 13.72 -5.78 14.15
C PHE A 388 12.31 -5.83 13.55
N ILE A 389 11.50 -6.86 13.84
CA ILE A 389 10.09 -6.91 13.42
C ILE A 389 9.33 -5.69 13.98
N SER A 390 9.57 -5.32 15.23
CA SER A 390 8.95 -4.14 15.83
C SER A 390 9.37 -2.83 15.17
N TYR A 391 10.63 -2.67 14.76
CA TYR A 391 11.07 -1.48 14.02
C TYR A 391 10.51 -1.47 12.59
N SER A 392 10.52 -2.61 11.92
CA SER A 392 9.97 -2.75 10.57
C SER A 392 8.47 -2.49 10.53
N THR A 393 7.69 -2.91 11.54
CA THR A 393 6.26 -2.61 11.61
C THR A 393 5.99 -1.13 11.86
N LEU A 394 6.84 -0.44 12.63
CA LEU A 394 6.74 1.01 12.80
C LEU A 394 7.00 1.75 11.48
N ILE A 395 8.08 1.39 10.77
CA ILE A 395 8.39 1.96 9.45
C ILE A 395 7.26 1.66 8.46
N GLY A 396 6.76 0.41 8.44
CA GLY A 396 5.67 -0.02 7.57
C GLY A 396 4.35 0.72 7.86
N LEU A 397 4.06 1.07 9.11
CA LEU A 397 2.91 1.90 9.46
C LEU A 397 3.02 3.29 8.82
N PHE A 398 4.18 3.94 8.89
CA PHE A 398 4.35 5.30 8.37
C PHE A 398 4.51 5.37 6.85
N LEU A 399 5.21 4.40 6.23
CA LEU A 399 5.47 4.40 4.79
C LEU A 399 4.43 3.62 3.96
N GLY A 400 3.60 2.80 4.60
CA GLY A 400 2.69 1.90 3.92
C GLY A 400 1.22 2.36 3.99
N PRO A 401 0.31 1.56 4.61
CA PRO A 401 -1.12 1.81 4.55
C PRO A 401 -1.59 3.20 5.04
N LEU A 402 -0.89 3.83 5.98
CA LEU A 402 -1.27 5.14 6.50
C LEU A 402 -1.28 6.21 5.40
N ILE A 403 -0.28 6.23 4.53
CA ILE A 403 -0.20 7.19 3.43
C ILE A 403 -1.38 6.99 2.48
N ASN A 404 -1.73 5.74 2.16
CA ASN A 404 -2.86 5.41 1.29
C ASN A 404 -4.19 5.84 1.90
N VAL A 405 -4.38 5.64 3.21
CA VAL A 405 -5.60 6.04 3.92
C VAL A 405 -5.73 7.57 3.98
N ILE A 406 -4.62 8.28 4.20
CA ILE A 406 -4.60 9.75 4.19
C ILE A 406 -4.88 10.28 2.80
N TYR A 407 -4.23 9.74 1.77
CA TYR A 407 -4.36 10.17 0.38
C TYR A 407 -5.81 10.10 -0.11
N HIS A 408 -6.50 8.98 0.15
CA HIS A 408 -7.91 8.81 -0.24
C HIS A 408 -8.87 9.79 0.46
N LYS A 409 -8.49 10.40 1.59
CA LYS A 409 -9.34 11.40 2.26
C LYS A 409 -9.26 12.78 1.62
N TYR A 410 -8.15 13.09 0.95
CA TYR A 410 -7.88 14.43 0.40
C TYR A 410 -8.20 14.56 -1.10
N ILE A 411 -8.60 13.47 -1.74
CA ILE A 411 -9.11 13.39 -3.12
C ILE A 411 -10.57 12.97 -3.04
#